data_AF-A0A7V4J1G9-F1
#
_entry.id   AF-A0A7V4J1G9-F1
#
_cell.length_a   1.000
_cell.length_b   1.000
_cell.length_c   1.000
_cell.angle_alpha   90.00
_cell.angle_beta   90.00
_cell.angle_gamma   90.00
#
_symmetry.space_group_name_H-M   'P 1'
#
loop_
_entity.id
_entity.type
_entity.pdbx_description
1 polymer ?
#
loop_
_entity_poly.entity_id
_entity_poly.type
_entity_poly.pdbx_seq_one_letter_code
_entity_poly.pdbx_strand_id
1 'polypeptide(L)'
;MDLRKKQKLDLIESESRSEAKQQLKADDWLCIACNKKITEDKERFFYNNTSEFRFTNPNGYIFDIITFRTADGCCDEGEATLDFTWFSGHSWCFALCTRCKLHLGWKYSGKFSFYGLIKARLVKGSVLFN
;
A
#
# COMPACT_ATOMS: atom_id res chain seq x y z
N MET A 1 34.38 -19.29 24.45
CA MET A 1 33.75 -18.15 23.74
C MET A 1 32.62 -17.65 24.64
N ASP A 2 32.72 -16.44 25.16
CA ASP A 2 31.83 -15.91 26.22
C ASP A 2 30.37 -15.80 25.73
N LEU A 3 29.44 -16.43 26.44
CA LEU A 3 28.02 -16.46 26.08
C LEU A 3 27.40 -15.06 25.98
N ARG A 4 27.89 -14.09 26.78
CA ARG A 4 27.43 -12.70 26.74
C ARG A 4 27.87 -11.99 25.47
N LYS A 5 29.04 -12.36 24.95
CA LYS A 5 29.62 -11.82 23.72
C LYS A 5 28.89 -12.35 22.49
N LYS A 6 28.44 -13.61 22.53
CA LYS A 6 27.59 -14.22 21.50
C LYS A 6 26.19 -13.60 21.49
N GLN A 7 25.53 -13.48 22.65
CA GLN A 7 24.21 -12.82 22.75
C GLN A 7 24.24 -11.36 22.27
N LYS A 8 25.27 -10.59 22.61
CA LYS A 8 25.43 -9.22 22.12
C LYS A 8 25.65 -9.15 20.61
N LEU A 9 26.38 -10.10 20.03
CA LEU A 9 26.59 -10.18 18.58
C LEU A 9 25.30 -10.57 17.84
N ASP A 10 24.53 -11.52 18.38
CA ASP A 10 23.24 -11.95 17.83
C ASP A 10 22.20 -10.81 17.87
N LEU A 11 22.20 -9.99 18.94
CA LEU A 11 21.38 -8.78 19.05
C LEU A 11 21.75 -7.73 17.98
N ILE A 12 23.05 -7.45 17.79
CA ILE A 12 23.55 -6.51 16.77
C ILE A 12 23.27 -7.01 15.34
N GLU A 13 23.37 -8.32 15.09
CA GLU A 13 23.01 -8.94 13.82
C GLU A 13 21.49 -8.91 13.55
N SER A 14 20.66 -9.00 14.60
CA SER A 14 19.20 -8.87 14.50
C SER A 14 18.74 -7.41 14.29
N GLU A 15 19.43 -6.44 14.89
CA GLU A 15 19.22 -4.99 14.68
C GLU A 15 19.67 -4.55 13.28
N SER A 16 20.81 -5.05 12.80
CA SER A 16 21.29 -4.75 11.44
C SER A 16 20.48 -5.42 10.32
N ARG A 17 19.79 -6.54 10.59
CA ARG A 17 18.81 -7.13 9.65
C ARG A 17 17.47 -6.40 9.61
N SER A 18 17.11 -5.67 10.67
CA SER A 18 15.80 -5.02 10.80
C SER A 18 15.75 -3.57 10.29
N GLU A 19 16.90 -2.98 9.94
CA GLU A 19 16.96 -1.64 9.32
C GLU A 19 17.80 -1.60 8.04
N ALA A 20 17.54 -2.51 7.10
CA ALA A 20 17.79 -2.17 5.71
C ALA A 20 16.83 -1.02 5.35
N LYS A 21 17.27 0.24 5.51
CA LYS A 21 16.55 1.42 5.00
C LYS A 21 16.27 1.15 3.52
N GLN A 22 15.05 0.71 3.19
CA GLN A 22 14.65 0.51 1.80
C GLN A 22 14.79 1.87 1.10
N GLN A 23 15.78 1.96 0.22
CA GLN A 23 16.01 3.16 -0.56
C GLN A 23 14.82 3.37 -1.47
N LEU A 24 14.20 4.54 -1.38
CA LEU A 24 13.11 4.92 -2.28
C LEU A 24 13.63 4.97 -3.72
N LYS A 25 12.81 4.49 -4.66
CA LYS A 25 13.08 4.52 -6.10
C LYS A 25 12.16 5.52 -6.79
N ALA A 26 12.56 5.98 -7.97
CA ALA A 26 11.78 6.93 -8.76
C ALA A 26 10.38 6.38 -9.15
N ASP A 27 10.27 5.06 -9.32
CA ASP A 27 9.04 4.37 -9.72
C ASP A 27 8.17 3.91 -8.54
N ASP A 28 8.62 4.08 -7.30
CA ASP A 28 7.82 3.81 -6.11
C ASP A 28 6.57 4.72 -6.06
N TRP A 29 5.48 4.19 -5.54
CA TRP A 29 4.30 4.98 -5.15
C TRP A 29 4.37 5.28 -3.66
N LEU A 30 4.33 6.55 -3.31
CA LEU A 30 4.46 7.05 -1.94
C LEU A 30 3.15 7.68 -1.48
N CYS A 31 2.88 7.63 -0.18
CA CYS A 31 1.79 8.39 0.42
C CYS A 31 2.08 9.89 0.24
N ILE A 32 1.12 10.64 -0.32
CA ILE A 32 1.32 12.06 -0.59
C ILE A 32 1.52 12.90 0.69
N ALA A 33 0.91 12.49 1.80
CA ALA A 33 0.93 13.27 3.04
C ALA A 33 2.22 13.11 3.83
N CYS A 34 2.92 11.98 3.69
CA CYS A 34 4.12 11.73 4.48
C CYS A 34 5.33 11.24 3.70
N ASN A 35 5.20 10.79 2.45
CA ASN A 35 6.25 10.12 1.64
C ASN A 35 6.61 8.70 2.09
N LYS A 36 5.69 7.97 2.74
CA LYS A 36 5.94 6.56 3.11
C LYS A 36 5.79 5.75 1.83
N LYS A 37 6.73 4.86 1.50
CA LYS A 37 6.55 3.91 0.39
C LYS A 37 5.30 3.08 0.65
N ILE A 38 4.39 3.08 -0.33
CA ILE A 38 3.13 2.33 -0.30
C ILE A 38 3.24 1.07 -1.13
N THR A 39 3.73 1.19 -2.35
CA THR A 39 3.92 0.08 -3.30
C THR A 39 4.90 0.47 -4.40
N GLU A 40 5.11 -0.41 -5.38
CA GLU A 40 5.97 -0.22 -6.56
C GLU A 40 5.12 -0.24 -7.83
N ASP A 41 5.55 0.43 -8.91
CA ASP A 41 4.80 0.39 -10.17
C ASP A 41 4.67 -1.03 -10.75
N LYS A 42 5.70 -1.87 -10.57
CA LYS A 42 5.69 -3.28 -11.00
C LYS A 42 4.54 -4.08 -10.37
N GLU A 43 4.00 -3.63 -9.23
CA GLU A 43 2.89 -4.27 -8.54
C GLU A 43 1.53 -3.91 -9.11
N ARG A 44 1.44 -3.14 -10.20
CA ARG A 44 0.18 -2.90 -10.90
C ARG A 44 -0.60 -4.20 -11.12
N PHE A 45 -1.86 -4.18 -10.71
CA PHE A 45 -2.80 -5.27 -10.91
C PHE A 45 -3.78 -4.87 -12.02
N PHE A 46 -4.00 -5.75 -12.99
CA PHE A 46 -4.92 -5.52 -14.09
C PHE A 46 -6.21 -6.29 -13.86
N TYR A 47 -7.30 -5.58 -13.57
CA TYR A 47 -8.64 -6.14 -13.52
C TYR A 47 -9.28 -5.93 -14.90
N ASN A 48 -9.60 -7.02 -15.60
CA ASN A 48 -10.10 -6.99 -16.98
C ASN A 48 -9.23 -6.10 -17.91
N ASN A 49 -7.92 -6.35 -17.91
CA ASN A 49 -6.91 -5.62 -18.71
C ASN A 49 -6.75 -4.12 -18.39
N THR A 50 -7.37 -3.61 -17.32
CA THR A 50 -7.27 -2.22 -16.89
C THR A 50 -6.74 -2.12 -15.46
N SER A 51 -5.93 -1.11 -15.16
CA SER A 51 -5.42 -0.86 -13.80
C SER A 51 -5.79 0.52 -13.24
N GLU A 52 -6.44 1.38 -14.03
CA GLU A 52 -6.89 2.70 -13.62
C GLU A 52 -8.40 2.84 -13.85
N PHE A 53 -9.12 3.28 -12.83
CA PHE A 53 -10.58 3.36 -12.82
C PHE A 53 -11.04 4.69 -12.27
N ARG A 54 -12.23 5.13 -12.68
CA ARG A 54 -12.94 6.26 -12.08
C ARG A 54 -14.28 5.76 -11.56
N PHE A 55 -14.53 5.95 -10.27
CA PHE A 55 -15.78 5.55 -9.62
C PHE A 55 -16.41 6.68 -8.83
N THR A 56 -17.71 6.56 -8.58
CA THR A 56 -18.46 7.46 -7.68
C THR A 56 -19.00 6.62 -6.54
N ASN A 57 -18.79 7.04 -5.30
CA ASN A 57 -19.38 6.37 -4.14
C ASN A 57 -20.86 6.78 -3.96
N PRO A 58 -21.64 6.11 -3.10
CA PRO A 58 -23.06 6.42 -2.88
C PRO A 58 -23.34 7.87 -2.45
N ASN A 59 -22.35 8.54 -1.86
CA ASN A 59 -22.45 9.93 -1.41
C ASN A 59 -22.05 10.95 -2.50
N GLY A 60 -21.78 10.50 -3.73
CA GLY A 60 -21.44 11.37 -4.87
C GLY A 60 -19.97 11.75 -4.99
N TYR A 61 -19.07 11.22 -4.15
CA TYR A 61 -17.65 11.50 -4.25
C TYR A 61 -17.00 10.67 -5.36
N ILE A 62 -16.25 11.33 -6.23
CA ILE A 62 -15.54 10.73 -7.35
C ILE A 62 -14.10 10.38 -6.94
N PHE A 63 -13.66 9.17 -7.28
CA PHE A 63 -12.31 8.69 -7.04
C PHE A 63 -11.67 8.17 -8.32
N ASP A 64 -10.48 8.68 -8.63
CA ASP A 64 -9.55 8.04 -9.56
C ASP A 64 -8.69 7.05 -8.79
N ILE A 65 -8.69 5.79 -9.23
CA ILE A 65 -8.09 4.67 -8.50
C ILE A 65 -7.10 3.95 -9.39
N ILE A 66 -5.95 3.57 -8.82
CA ILE A 66 -4.97 2.67 -9.43
C ILE A 66 -4.96 1.36 -8.65
N THR A 67 -4.97 0.23 -9.34
CA THR A 67 -4.97 -1.09 -8.71
C THR A 67 -3.58 -1.73 -8.61
N PHE A 68 -3.28 -2.32 -7.46
CA PHE A 68 -1.99 -2.97 -7.15
C PHE A 68 -2.18 -4.34 -6.50
N ARG A 69 -1.29 -5.29 -6.75
CA ARG A 69 -1.30 -6.63 -6.12
C ARG A 69 -0.97 -6.53 -4.64
N THR A 70 0.11 -5.81 -4.33
CA THR A 70 0.56 -5.56 -2.95
C THR A 70 0.66 -4.07 -2.67
N ALA A 71 0.52 -3.70 -1.39
CA ALA A 71 0.65 -2.35 -0.90
C ALA A 71 1.13 -2.37 0.56
N ASP A 72 2.33 -2.88 0.79
CA ASP A 72 2.88 -3.16 2.13
C ASP A 72 3.00 -1.90 3.02
N GLY A 73 2.95 -0.70 2.43
CA GLY A 73 2.86 0.54 3.19
C GLY A 73 1.45 0.87 3.70
N CYS A 74 0.45 0.04 3.41
CA CYS A 74 -0.91 0.14 3.95
C CYS A 74 -1.15 -0.84 5.10
N CYS A 75 -2.04 -0.44 6.01
CA CYS A 75 -2.71 -1.35 6.93
C CYS A 75 -4.20 -1.40 6.58
N ASP A 76 -4.76 -2.60 6.65
CA ASP A 76 -6.17 -2.86 6.36
C ASP A 76 -7.00 -2.58 7.62
N GLU A 77 -8.08 -1.82 7.51
CA GLU A 77 -8.89 -1.36 8.64
C GLU A 77 -10.39 -1.54 8.40
N GLY A 78 -11.06 -2.11 9.41
CA GLY A 78 -12.48 -2.43 9.40
C GLY A 78 -12.80 -3.85 8.93
N GLU A 79 -14.07 -4.25 9.09
CA GLU A 79 -14.59 -5.50 8.56
C GLU A 79 -14.77 -5.39 7.04
N ALA A 80 -14.39 -6.44 6.29
CA ALA A 80 -14.56 -6.46 4.85
C ALA A 80 -16.04 -6.63 4.48
N THR A 81 -16.56 -5.76 3.62
CA THR A 81 -17.97 -5.77 3.20
C THR A 81 -18.11 -5.82 1.67
N LEU A 82 -19.23 -6.36 1.18
CA LEU A 82 -19.60 -6.30 -0.24
C LEU A 82 -20.40 -5.04 -0.58
N ASP A 83 -20.80 -4.25 0.42
CA ASP A 83 -21.66 -3.09 0.24
C ASP A 83 -21.02 -2.10 -0.73
N PHE A 84 -21.77 -1.76 -1.79
CA PHE A 84 -21.35 -0.81 -2.81
C PHE A 84 -19.97 -1.11 -3.44
N THR A 85 -19.55 -2.38 -3.47
CA THR A 85 -18.29 -2.74 -4.12
C THR A 85 -18.27 -2.34 -5.59
N TRP A 86 -17.18 -1.75 -6.04
CA TRP A 86 -16.97 -1.45 -7.46
C TRP A 86 -16.44 -2.64 -8.26
N PHE A 87 -15.86 -3.63 -7.57
CA PHE A 87 -15.31 -4.83 -8.19
C PHE A 87 -16.19 -6.02 -7.79
N SER A 88 -17.06 -6.43 -8.70
CA SER A 88 -18.05 -7.48 -8.45
C SER A 88 -17.41 -8.75 -7.89
N GLY A 89 -18.03 -9.32 -6.84
CA GLY A 89 -17.54 -10.50 -6.12
C GLY A 89 -16.32 -10.26 -5.23
N HIS A 90 -15.92 -9.02 -4.99
CA HIS A 90 -14.82 -8.67 -4.09
C HIS A 90 -15.35 -7.79 -2.96
N SER A 91 -15.24 -8.30 -1.73
CA SER A 91 -15.43 -7.50 -0.52
C SER A 91 -14.30 -6.49 -0.38
N TRP A 92 -14.52 -5.42 0.37
CA TRP A 92 -13.51 -4.41 0.63
C TRP A 92 -13.48 -3.96 2.08
N CYS A 93 -12.30 -3.58 2.55
CA CYS A 93 -12.08 -2.81 3.77
C CYS A 93 -11.16 -1.62 3.47
N PHE A 94 -10.99 -0.69 4.41
CA PHE A 94 -10.16 0.48 4.17
C PHE A 94 -8.68 0.10 4.15
N ALA A 95 -7.91 0.75 3.27
CA ALA A 95 -6.46 0.69 3.25
C ALA A 95 -5.91 2.05 3.70
N LEU A 96 -5.30 2.10 4.88
CA LEU A 96 -4.74 3.31 5.47
C LEU A 96 -3.22 3.31 5.39
N CYS A 97 -2.59 4.47 5.25
CA CYS A 97 -1.14 4.58 5.35
C CYS A 97 -0.66 4.08 6.73
N THR A 98 0.24 3.11 6.77
CA THR A 98 0.83 2.58 8.01
C THR A 98 1.46 3.65 8.89
N ARG A 99 1.98 4.73 8.30
CA ARG A 99 2.64 5.82 9.03
C ARG A 99 1.68 6.91 9.50
N CYS A 100 0.94 7.54 8.58
CA CYS A 100 0.14 8.73 8.89
C CYS A 100 -1.36 8.47 9.00
N LYS A 101 -1.81 7.22 8.80
CA LYS A 101 -3.22 6.79 8.83
C LYS A 101 -4.14 7.48 7.81
N LEU A 102 -3.60 8.28 6.89
CA LEU A 102 -4.37 8.78 5.75
C LEU A 102 -5.02 7.60 5.02
N HIS A 103 -6.33 7.69 4.80
CA HIS A 103 -7.06 6.73 3.96
C HIS A 103 -6.50 6.79 2.53
N LEU A 104 -5.83 5.75 2.08
CA LEU A 104 -5.21 5.69 0.75
C LEU A 104 -6.08 4.97 -0.28
N GLY A 105 -7.07 4.18 0.15
CA GLY A 105 -8.02 3.51 -0.70
C GLY A 105 -8.57 2.28 -0.01
N TRP A 106 -8.69 1.18 -0.75
CA TRP A 106 -9.36 -0.02 -0.26
C TRP A 106 -8.57 -1.29 -0.58
N LYS A 107 -8.62 -2.26 0.33
CA LYS A 107 -8.18 -3.64 0.09
C LYS A 107 -9.37 -4.46 -0.35
N TYR A 108 -9.30 -5.04 -1.55
CA TYR A 108 -10.30 -5.92 -2.13
C TYR A 108 -9.93 -7.40 -1.94
N SER A 109 -10.91 -8.21 -1.54
CA SER A 109 -10.79 -9.64 -1.26
C SER A 109 -11.94 -10.42 -1.88
N GLY A 110 -11.61 -11.37 -2.76
CA GLY A 110 -12.56 -12.25 -3.45
C GLY A 110 -11.81 -13.32 -4.23
N LYS A 111 -12.15 -13.51 -5.52
CA LYS A 111 -11.36 -14.37 -6.41
C LYS A 111 -9.90 -13.93 -6.51
N PHE A 112 -9.67 -12.63 -6.46
CA PHE A 112 -8.36 -12.02 -6.38
C PHE A 112 -8.25 -11.19 -5.10
N SER A 113 -7.01 -10.97 -4.65
CA SER A 113 -6.72 -10.04 -3.56
C SER A 113 -5.82 -8.94 -4.09
N PHE A 114 -6.28 -7.69 -4.01
CA PHE A 114 -5.58 -6.53 -4.57
C PHE A 114 -6.00 -5.25 -3.84
N TYR A 115 -5.33 -4.15 -4.11
CA TYR A 115 -5.63 -2.83 -3.55
C TYR A 115 -6.12 -1.92 -4.66
N GLY A 116 -7.14 -1.12 -4.38
CA GLY A 116 -7.52 0.03 -5.20
C GLY A 116 -7.17 1.30 -4.43
N LEU A 117 -6.10 1.98 -4.85
CA LEU A 117 -5.59 3.18 -4.16
C LEU A 117 -5.94 4.46 -4.91
N ILE A 118 -6.34 5.49 -4.17
CA ILE A 118 -6.76 6.80 -4.68
C ILE A 118 -5.54 7.54 -5.23
N LYS A 119 -5.55 7.79 -6.54
CA LYS A 119 -4.43 8.41 -7.28
C LYS A 119 -4.00 9.75 -6.68
N ALA A 120 -4.95 10.60 -6.31
CA ALA A 120 -4.70 11.91 -5.71
C ALA A 120 -4.06 11.85 -4.32
N ARG A 121 -4.01 10.68 -3.68
CA ARG A 121 -3.39 10.46 -2.36
C ARG A 121 -2.03 9.75 -2.45
N LEU A 122 -1.55 9.55 -3.68
CA LEU A 122 -0.25 8.97 -3.98
C LEU A 122 0.60 9.94 -4.79
N VAL A 123 1.91 9.77 -4.70
CA VAL A 123 2.88 10.49 -5.52
C VAL A 123 4.01 9.55 -5.94
N LYS A 124 4.59 9.76 -7.13
CA LYS A 124 5.75 8.99 -7.58
C LYS A 124 7.00 9.41 -6.84
N GLY A 125 7.86 8.45 -6.50
CA GLY A 125 9.15 8.73 -5.85
C GLY A 125 10.06 9.64 -6.67
N SER A 126 9.87 9.71 -7.99
CA SER A 126 10.60 10.63 -8.88
C SER A 126 10.53 12.09 -8.43
N VAL A 127 9.46 12.52 -7.74
CA VAL A 127 9.32 13.90 -7.26
C VAL A 127 10.30 14.26 -6.15
N LEU A 128 10.90 13.26 -5.47
CA LEU A 128 11.86 13.48 -4.37
C LEU A 128 13.30 13.64 -4.86
N PHE A 129 13.56 13.40 -6.15
CA PHE A 129 14.90 13.45 -6.75
C PHE A 129 15.09 14.64 -7.70
N ASN A 130 14.16 15.60 -7.65
CA ASN A 130 14.20 16.85 -8.41
C ASN A 130 14.89 17.97 -7.63
#